data_AF-A0A7G8DRT2-F1
#
_entry.id   AF-A0A7G8DRT2-F1
#
_cell.length_a   1.000
_cell.length_b   1.000
_cell.length_c   1.000
_cell.angle_alpha   90.00
_cell.angle_beta   90.00
_cell.angle_gamma   90.00
#
_symmetry.space_group_name_H-M   'P 1'
#
loop_
_entity.id
_entity.type
_entity.pdbx_description
1 polymer ?
#
loop_
_entity_poly.entity_id
_entity_poly.type
_entity_poly.pdbx_seq_one_letter_code
_entity_poly.pdbx_strand_id
1 'polypeptide(L)' 'MPWAGEQTLEAFIDYIESDSLKRKKWLSRVREAGFEQALTEYREMTSAKEMPLQM' A
#
# COMPACT_ATOMS: atom_id res chain seq x y z
N MET A 1 18.88 -11.03 -0.38
CA MET A 1 18.33 -9.72 0.01
C MET A 1 17.04 -9.54 -0.77
N PRO A 2 15.86 -9.60 -0.14
CA PRO A 2 14.63 -9.25 -0.83
C PRO A 2 14.73 -7.78 -1.26
N TRP A 3 14.38 -7.51 -2.51
CA TRP A 3 14.47 -6.16 -3.07
C TRP A 3 13.46 -5.27 -2.35
N ALA A 4 13.74 -3.98 -2.14
CA ALA A 4 12.82 -3.09 -1.43
C ALA A 4 11.39 -3.05 -2.04
N GLY A 5 11.28 -3.33 -3.35
CA GLY A 5 9.99 -3.50 -4.04
C GLY A 5 9.22 -4.78 -3.65
N GLU A 6 9.92 -5.87 -3.35
CA GLU A 6 9.33 -7.15 -2.95
C GLU A 6 8.67 -7.06 -1.57
N GLN A 7 9.33 -6.37 -0.62
CA GLN A 7 8.76 -6.13 0.72
C GLN A 7 7.53 -5.21 0.68
N THR A 8 7.52 -4.21 -0.21
CA THR A 8 6.38 -3.29 -0.36
C THR A 8 5.17 -4.02 -0.96
N LEU A 9 5.41 -4.95 -1.88
CA LEU A 9 4.38 -5.78 -2.49
C LEU A 9 3.72 -6.70 -1.47
N GLU A 10 4.51 -7.47 -0.72
CA GLU A 10 3.99 -8.38 0.31
C GLU A 10 3.19 -7.61 1.36
N ALA A 11 3.72 -6.48 1.85
CA ALA A 11 3.00 -5.64 2.80
C ALA A 11 1.68 -5.08 2.23
N PHE A 12 1.64 -4.76 0.94
CA PHE A 12 0.42 -4.32 0.27
C PHE A 12 -0.62 -5.44 0.20
N ILE A 13 -0.19 -6.67 -0.14
CA ILE A 13 -1.06 -7.86 -0.17
C ILE A 13 -1.63 -8.13 1.22
N ASP A 14 -0.79 -8.21 2.24
CA ASP A 14 -1.22 -8.40 3.63
C ASP A 14 -2.21 -7.31 4.07
N TYR A 15 -1.95 -6.06 3.69
CA TYR A 15 -2.81 -4.93 4.02
C TYR A 15 -4.20 -5.05 3.41
N ILE A 16 -4.31 -5.41 2.12
CA ILE A 16 -5.61 -5.61 1.47
C ILE A 16 -6.29 -6.92 1.89
N GLU A 17 -5.53 -7.92 2.33
CA GLU A 17 -6.10 -9.17 2.82
C GLU A 17 -6.69 -9.04 4.22
N SER A 18 -6.09 -8.18 5.07
CA SER A 18 -6.49 -7.94 6.45
C SER A 18 -7.92 -7.42 6.65
N ASP A 19 -8.53 -6.80 5.64
CA ASP A 19 -9.82 -6.14 5.75
C ASP A 19 -10.52 -6.05 4.39
N SER A 20 -11.77 -6.49 4.32
CA SER A 20 -12.56 -6.53 3.08
C SER A 20 -12.89 -5.15 2.50
N LEU A 21 -13.01 -4.12 3.33
CA LEU A 21 -13.20 -2.72 2.89
C LEU A 21 -11.90 -2.18 2.32
N LYS A 22 -10.74 -2.43 2.96
CA LYS A 22 -9.43 -2.07 2.40
C LYS A 22 -9.22 -2.76 1.06
N ARG A 23 -9.55 -4.05 0.97
CA ARG A 23 -9.48 -4.82 -0.27
C ARG A 23 -10.28 -4.18 -1.38
N LYS A 24 -11.55 -3.88 -1.12
CA LYS A 24 -12.43 -3.28 -2.12
C LYS A 24 -11.88 -1.93 -2.59
N LYS A 25 -11.46 -1.07 -1.66
CA LYS A 25 -10.88 0.24 -1.99
C LYS A 25 -9.65 0.12 -2.88
N TRP A 26 -8.68 -0.70 -2.48
CA TRP A 26 -7.40 -0.79 -3.20
C TRP A 26 -7.50 -1.55 -4.51
N LEU A 27 -8.36 -2.57 -4.62
CA LEU A 27 -8.64 -3.21 -5.90
C LEU A 27 -9.37 -2.27 -6.87
N SER A 28 -10.29 -1.44 -6.39
CA SER A 28 -10.87 -0.38 -7.23
C SER A 28 -9.79 0.60 -7.71
N ARG A 29 -8.87 1.02 -6.82
CA ARG A 29 -7.79 1.93 -7.19
C ARG A 29 -6.84 1.32 -8.24
N VAL A 30 -6.50 0.04 -8.11
CA VAL A 30 -5.71 -0.69 -9.12
C VAL A 30 -6.43 -0.72 -10.46
N ARG A 31 -7.76 -0.91 -10.49
CA ARG A 31 -8.55 -0.89 -11.72
C ARG A 31 -8.61 0.50 -12.37
N GLU A 32 -8.65 1.56 -11.58
CA GLU A 32 -8.79 2.93 -12.07
C GLU A 32 -7.45 3.56 -12.49
N ALA A 33 -6.39 3.32 -11.72
CA ALA A 33 -5.11 4.04 -11.86
C ALA A 33 -3.94 3.12 -12.26
N GLY A 34 -4.15 1.81 -12.28
CA GLY A 34 -3.11 0.83 -12.52
C GLY A 34 -2.37 0.40 -11.25
N PHE A 35 -1.68 -0.74 -11.36
CA PHE A 35 -1.04 -1.40 -10.22
C PHE A 35 0.11 -0.58 -9.61
N GLU A 36 1.02 -0.06 -10.43
CA GLU A 36 2.18 0.70 -9.95
C GLU A 36 1.78 1.99 -9.23
N GLN A 37 0.76 2.68 -9.75
CA GLN A 37 0.23 3.90 -9.13
C GLN A 37 -0.41 3.60 -7.77
N ALA A 38 -1.23 2.55 -7.68
CA ALA A 38 -1.82 2.12 -6.42
C ALA A 38 -0.75 1.69 -5.39
N LEU A 39 0.30 1.00 -5.83
CA LEU A 39 1.39 0.57 -4.95
C LEU A 39 2.20 1.78 -4.43
N THR A 40 2.40 2.80 -5.28
CA THR A 40 3.04 4.06 -4.89
C THR A 40 2.21 4.80 -3.84
N GLU A 41 0.90 4.95 -4.06
CA GLU A 41 0.00 5.58 -3.10
C GLU A 41 -0.05 4.85 -1.76
N TYR A 42 0.00 3.51 -1.79
CA TYR A 42 0.09 2.71 -0.57
C TYR A 42 1.38 3.02 0.20
N ARG A 43 2.52 3.02 -0.50
CA ARG A 43 3.83 3.33 0.09
C ARG A 43 3.86 4.73 0.70
N GLU A 44 3.28 5.72 0.04
CA GLU A 44 3.18 7.09 0.57
C GLU A 44 2.29 7.13 1.81
N MET A 45 1.15 6.45 1.80
CA MET A 45 0.25 6.35 2.94
C MET A 45 0.92 5.72 4.17
N THR A 46 1.69 4.64 3.97
CA THR A 46 2.40 3.97 5.08
C THR A 46 3.60 4.77 5.55
N SER A 47 4.35 5.39 4.65
CA SER A 47 5.50 6.25 5.02
C SER A 47 5.06 7.50 5.80
N ALA A 48 3.90 8.08 5.44
CA ALA A 48 3.33 9.20 6.18
C ALA A 48 2.84 8.79 7.57
N LYS A 49 2.43 7.52 7.75
CA LYS A 49 1.97 6.98 9.04
C LYS A 49 3.11 6.67 10.00
N GLU A 50 4.33 6.50 9.50
CA GLU A 50 5.55 6.27 10.31
C GLU A 50 6.25 7.56 10.76
N MET A 51 5.78 8.74 10.34
CA MET A 51 6.25 10.01 10.91
C MET A 51 5.36 10.41 12.09
N PRO A 52 5.76 10.17 13.37
CA PRO A 52 5.19 10.93 14.46
C PRO A 52 5.60 12.39 14.22
N LEU A 53 4.60 13.28 14.18
CA LEU A 53 4.80 14.72 14.33
C LEU A 53 5.71 14.94 15.53
N GLN A 54 6.99 15.21 15.27
CA GLN A 54 7.91 15.73 16.27
C GLN A 54 7.51 17.21 16.43
N MET A 55 6.55 17.47 17.31
CA MET A 55 6.33 18.79 17.92
C MET A 55 7.22 18.92 19.15
#